data_AF-A0A939ZM24-F1
#
_entry.id   AF-A0A939ZM24-F1
#
_cell.length_a   1.000
_cell.length_b   1.000
_cell.length_c   1.000
_cell.angle_alpha   90.00
_cell.angle_beta   90.00
_cell.angle_gamma   90.00
#
_symmetry.space_group_name_H-M   'P 1'
#
loop_
_entity.id
_entity.type
_entity.pdbx_description
1 polymer ?
#
loop_
_entity_poly.entity_id
_entity_poly.type
_entity_poly.pdbx_seq_one_letter_code
_entity_poly.pdbx_strand_id
1 'polypeptide(L)'
;MEGPWKHNPWYTLLRPYVDGCTRFSYRHVRVEGKENIPEDAAVIIAPNHCNTLMDALVVLRAHKGPTVFGARADIFDNKTVASILRFLRILPMVRKRDGIRKVLRNYETIDQVVDVLSNGVPFCMFAEGRHRTMHSTLPINKGIFRIAMAAHNALDGKKDVVIVPAGIEYGDYFHFRSWSRLRFGKPINVSAAVRENPDLSEIELFALLRARLLAGIRSRIVYIPDDEDYEPSWEAFERRFTTREGHDASAYRDAGLPRRRWQRKLLAALASPLFVAAALMSAPMWGLSEWLCHCKVKDIAFRNTARYGVKLIGTILFGIIWAAVLFSLLPWWAATAGLLFFFMSYSIFYDWLNLVR
;
A
#
# COMPACT_ATOMS: atom_id res chain seq x y z
N MET A 1 4.98 -26.97 -2.38
CA MET A 1 5.21 -25.83 -1.46
C MET A 1 4.02 -25.77 -0.54
N GLU A 2 4.26 -25.70 0.75
CA GLU A 2 3.23 -25.39 1.74
C GLU A 2 2.47 -24.11 1.39
N GLY A 3 1.17 -24.04 1.70
CA GLY A 3 0.31 -22.91 1.35
C GLY A 3 0.81 -21.58 1.93
N PRO A 4 0.56 -20.43 1.28
CA PRO A 4 1.12 -19.13 1.68
C PRO A 4 0.64 -18.63 3.04
N TRP A 5 -0.40 -19.26 3.62
CA TRP A 5 -0.90 -19.01 4.97
C TRP A 5 0.01 -19.58 6.07
N LYS A 6 0.80 -20.63 5.77
CA LYS A 6 1.65 -21.28 6.77
C LYS A 6 2.72 -20.34 7.30
N HIS A 7 3.08 -20.53 8.57
CA HIS A 7 4.13 -19.76 9.21
C HIS A 7 5.46 -19.96 8.49
N ASN A 8 6.15 -18.86 8.19
CA ASN A 8 7.49 -18.89 7.60
C ASN A 8 8.41 -18.02 8.46
N PRO A 9 9.48 -18.59 9.06
CA PRO A 9 10.34 -17.85 9.99
C PRO A 9 11.12 -16.74 9.29
N TRP A 10 11.54 -16.94 8.04
CA TRP A 10 12.24 -15.92 7.24
C TRP A 10 11.34 -14.75 6.88
N TYR A 11 10.08 -15.03 6.50
CA TYR A 11 9.09 -13.98 6.30
C TYR A 11 8.87 -13.19 7.59
N THR A 12 8.75 -13.91 8.72
CA THR A 12 8.53 -13.30 10.04
C THR A 12 9.70 -12.42 10.46
N LEU A 13 10.94 -12.83 10.18
CA LEU A 13 12.15 -12.05 10.42
C LEU A 13 12.24 -10.81 9.53
N LEU A 14 11.87 -10.94 8.26
CA LEU A 14 11.88 -9.83 7.30
C LEU A 14 10.79 -8.78 7.60
N ARG A 15 9.70 -9.21 8.22
CA ARG A 15 8.50 -8.39 8.37
C ARG A 15 8.72 -7.06 9.13
N PRO A 16 9.35 -7.03 10.32
CA PRO A 16 9.62 -5.77 11.03
C PRO A 16 10.48 -4.80 10.21
N TYR A 17 11.43 -5.31 9.42
CA TYR A 17 12.27 -4.51 8.55
C TYR A 17 11.44 -3.82 7.46
N VAL A 18 10.59 -4.58 6.76
CA VAL A 18 9.67 -4.06 5.74
C VAL A 18 8.68 -3.04 6.34
N ASP A 19 8.13 -3.32 7.52
CA ASP A 19 7.21 -2.41 8.22
C ASP A 19 7.91 -1.11 8.64
N GLY A 20 9.17 -1.19 9.08
CA GLY A 20 10.02 -0.05 9.39
C GLY A 20 10.29 0.79 8.14
N CYS A 21 10.81 0.17 7.07
CA CYS A 21 11.05 0.85 5.80
C CYS A 21 9.79 1.56 5.30
N THR A 22 8.64 0.88 5.33
CA THR A 22 7.33 1.42 4.93
C THR A 22 6.91 2.59 5.82
N ARG A 23 7.00 2.45 7.16
CA ARG A 23 6.68 3.53 8.11
C ARG A 23 7.49 4.79 7.86
N PHE A 24 8.77 4.63 7.54
CA PHE A 24 9.67 5.74 7.26
C PHE A 24 9.60 6.23 5.81
N SER A 25 8.81 5.61 4.93
CA SER A 25 8.56 6.13 3.57
C SER A 25 7.49 7.21 3.57
N TYR A 26 6.76 7.32 4.68
CA TYR A 26 5.77 8.35 4.94
C TYR A 26 6.18 9.16 6.17
N ARG A 27 5.81 10.43 6.18
CA ARG A 27 5.98 11.28 7.37
C ARG A 27 4.98 10.88 8.47
N HIS A 28 3.71 10.77 8.08
CA HIS A 28 2.64 10.25 8.93
C HIS A 28 1.87 9.13 8.21
N VAL A 29 1.55 8.09 8.97
CA VAL A 29 0.66 7.00 8.53
C VAL A 29 -0.50 6.95 9.52
N ARG A 30 -1.71 7.26 9.05
CA ARG A 30 -2.94 7.11 9.84
C ARG A 30 -3.70 5.87 9.40
N VAL A 31 -4.13 5.07 10.36
CA VAL A 31 -4.97 3.90 10.09
C VAL A 31 -6.19 3.95 10.99
N GLU A 32 -7.36 3.94 10.39
CA GLU A 32 -8.66 4.08 11.05
C GLU A 32 -9.57 2.89 10.70
N GLY A 33 -10.52 2.56 11.58
CA GLY A 33 -11.50 1.51 11.31
C GLY A 33 -10.97 0.08 11.47
N LYS A 34 -9.83 -0.14 12.13
CA LYS A 34 -9.22 -1.48 12.29
C LYS A 34 -10.15 -2.48 12.96
N GLU A 35 -11.00 -2.00 13.85
CA GLU A 35 -12.06 -2.73 14.53
C GLU A 35 -13.10 -3.35 13.57
N ASN A 36 -13.17 -2.89 12.31
CA ASN A 36 -14.06 -3.46 11.31
C ASN A 36 -13.47 -4.68 10.58
N ILE A 37 -12.25 -5.12 10.92
CA ILE A 37 -11.66 -6.35 10.40
C ILE A 37 -12.02 -7.48 11.39
N PRO A 38 -13.04 -8.31 11.11
CA PRO A 38 -13.41 -9.39 12.02
C PRO A 38 -12.33 -10.47 12.10
N GLU A 39 -12.12 -11.02 13.29
CA GLU A 39 -11.16 -12.09 13.54
C GLU A 39 -11.78 -13.48 13.30
N ASP A 40 -13.09 -13.59 13.44
CA ASP A 40 -13.91 -14.80 13.35
C ASP A 40 -14.55 -15.00 11.96
N ALA A 41 -14.16 -14.23 10.95
CA ALA A 41 -14.62 -14.38 9.56
C ALA A 41 -13.47 -14.67 8.57
N ALA A 42 -13.81 -15.17 7.38
CA ALA A 42 -12.91 -15.25 6.24
C ALA A 42 -12.86 -13.87 5.56
N VAL A 43 -11.75 -13.15 5.72
CA VAL A 43 -11.67 -11.72 5.37
C VAL A 43 -10.99 -11.47 4.03
N ILE A 44 -11.72 -10.80 3.13
CA ILE A 44 -11.18 -10.19 1.91
C ILE A 44 -11.08 -8.67 2.10
N ILE A 45 -9.89 -8.10 2.03
CA ILE A 45 -9.68 -6.64 2.08
C ILE A 45 -9.68 -6.08 0.65
N ALA A 46 -10.50 -5.07 0.41
CA ALA A 46 -10.73 -4.51 -0.93
C ALA A 46 -10.50 -2.97 -0.94
N PRO A 47 -9.23 -2.53 -1.07
CA PRO A 47 -8.89 -1.12 -1.20
C PRO A 47 -9.06 -0.58 -2.64
N ASN A 48 -9.17 0.74 -2.78
CA ASN A 48 -8.84 1.44 -4.04
C ASN A 48 -7.33 1.32 -4.36
N HIS A 49 -6.94 1.56 -5.61
CA HIS A 49 -5.56 1.39 -6.06
C HIS A 49 -5.00 2.66 -6.72
N CYS A 50 -4.08 3.35 -6.04
CA CYS A 50 -3.56 4.64 -6.49
C CYS A 50 -2.03 4.70 -6.55
N ASN A 51 -1.32 3.99 -5.68
CA ASN A 51 0.14 4.09 -5.54
C ASN A 51 0.84 2.73 -5.64
N THR A 52 0.31 1.83 -6.48
CA THR A 52 0.97 0.56 -6.87
C THR A 52 1.39 -0.30 -5.66
N LEU A 53 2.68 -0.66 -5.53
CA LEU A 53 3.20 -1.47 -4.41
C LEU A 53 2.99 -0.78 -3.06
N MET A 54 3.06 0.55 -3.03
CA MET A 54 2.95 1.31 -1.79
C MET A 54 1.58 1.13 -1.12
N ASP A 55 0.52 0.94 -1.91
CA ASP A 55 -0.81 0.61 -1.39
C ASP A 55 -0.81 -0.71 -0.60
N ALA A 56 -0.20 -1.75 -1.18
CA ALA A 56 -0.10 -3.05 -0.57
C ALA A 56 0.70 -3.00 0.74
N LEU A 57 1.78 -2.23 0.78
CA LEU A 57 2.62 -2.07 1.97
C LEU A 57 1.89 -1.32 3.11
N VAL A 58 1.09 -0.31 2.78
CA VAL A 58 0.28 0.41 3.78
C VAL A 58 -0.78 -0.50 4.39
N VAL A 59 -1.47 -1.30 3.56
CA VAL A 59 -2.42 -2.32 4.04
C VAL A 59 -1.71 -3.40 4.86
N LEU A 60 -0.55 -3.86 4.38
CA LEU A 60 0.24 -4.88 5.06
C LEU A 60 0.55 -4.47 6.49
N ARG A 61 1.11 -3.26 6.67
CA ARG A 61 1.47 -2.69 7.96
C ARG A 61 0.26 -2.46 8.88
N ALA A 62 -0.94 -2.29 8.33
CA ALA A 62 -2.13 -1.92 9.08
C ALA A 62 -2.68 -3.07 9.95
N HIS A 63 -2.51 -4.31 9.50
CA HIS A 63 -2.99 -5.52 10.16
C HIS A 63 -1.86 -6.25 10.90
N LYS A 64 -2.13 -6.69 12.13
CA LYS A 64 -1.19 -7.47 12.94
C LYS A 64 -1.29 -8.93 12.54
N GLY A 65 -0.48 -9.37 11.58
CA GLY A 65 -0.49 -10.77 11.14
C GLY A 65 -0.07 -10.95 9.68
N PRO A 66 -0.15 -12.19 9.17
CA PRO A 66 -0.02 -12.46 7.75
C PRO A 66 -1.14 -11.78 6.97
N THR A 67 -0.83 -11.29 5.78
CA THR A 67 -1.83 -10.93 4.77
C THR A 67 -1.29 -11.42 3.43
N VAL A 68 -2.14 -12.12 2.68
CA VAL A 68 -1.81 -12.59 1.34
C VAL A 68 -2.36 -11.60 0.34
N PHE A 69 -1.60 -11.24 -0.70
CA PHE A 69 -2.04 -10.27 -1.70
C PHE A 69 -2.25 -10.92 -3.06
N GLY A 70 -3.19 -10.38 -3.84
CA GLY A 70 -3.30 -10.66 -5.27
C GLY A 70 -2.53 -9.63 -6.10
N ALA A 71 -1.63 -10.07 -6.97
CA ALA A 71 -0.98 -9.24 -7.99
C ALA A 71 -1.25 -9.77 -9.40
N ARG A 72 -0.95 -9.01 -10.45
CA ARG A 72 -1.18 -9.48 -11.82
C ARG A 72 -0.36 -10.73 -12.15
N ALA A 73 -0.98 -11.68 -12.83
CA ALA A 73 -0.34 -12.94 -13.19
C ALA A 73 0.85 -12.80 -14.16
N ASP A 74 0.89 -11.78 -15.02
CA ASP A 74 2.00 -11.57 -15.97
C ASP A 74 3.34 -11.23 -15.29
N ILE A 75 3.30 -10.67 -14.08
CA ILE A 75 4.51 -10.42 -13.28
C ILE A 75 5.19 -11.75 -12.88
N PHE A 76 4.44 -12.86 -12.86
CA PHE A 76 4.92 -14.18 -12.48
C PHE A 76 5.47 -14.99 -13.67
N ASP A 77 5.54 -14.42 -14.87
CA ASP A 77 6.08 -15.12 -16.05
C ASP A 77 7.60 -15.36 -15.89
N ASN A 78 8.31 -14.53 -15.11
CA ASN A 78 9.69 -14.78 -14.70
C ASN A 78 9.75 -15.64 -13.43
N LYS A 79 10.40 -16.81 -13.51
CA LYS A 79 10.50 -17.80 -12.41
C LYS A 79 11.12 -17.23 -11.13
N THR A 80 12.16 -16.41 -11.24
CA THR A 80 12.83 -15.80 -10.09
C THR A 80 11.92 -14.80 -9.41
N VAL A 81 11.27 -13.93 -10.19
CA VAL A 81 10.28 -12.97 -9.67
C VAL A 81 9.10 -13.69 -9.03
N ALA A 82 8.58 -14.73 -9.67
CA ALA A 82 7.49 -15.54 -9.13
C ALA A 82 7.84 -16.18 -7.79
N SER A 83 9.07 -16.69 -7.63
CA SER A 83 9.54 -17.27 -6.36
C SER A 83 9.57 -16.21 -5.24
N ILE A 84 10.12 -15.03 -5.53
CA ILE A 84 10.17 -13.91 -4.58
C ILE A 84 8.76 -13.46 -4.20
N LEU A 85 7.86 -13.27 -5.17
CA LEU A 85 6.48 -12.86 -4.90
C LEU A 85 5.72 -13.88 -4.05
N ARG A 86 5.89 -15.18 -4.32
CA ARG A 86 5.29 -16.24 -3.50
C ARG A 86 5.85 -16.25 -2.07
N PHE A 87 7.15 -16.06 -1.90
CA PHE A 87 7.77 -15.89 -0.59
C PHE A 87 7.19 -14.68 0.17
N LEU A 88 6.93 -13.58 -0.54
CA LEU A 88 6.27 -12.39 0.01
C LEU A 88 4.74 -12.55 0.19
N ARG A 89 4.20 -13.76 0.03
CA ARG A 89 2.77 -14.08 0.13
C ARG A 89 1.90 -13.34 -0.89
N ILE A 90 2.38 -13.27 -2.13
CA ILE A 90 1.65 -12.66 -3.25
C ILE A 90 1.28 -13.75 -4.26
N LEU A 91 -0.01 -13.83 -4.59
CA LEU A 91 -0.60 -14.81 -5.50
C LEU A 91 -0.91 -14.17 -6.88
N PRO A 92 -0.78 -14.96 -7.98
CA PRO A 92 -1.00 -14.48 -9.34
C PRO A 92 -2.49 -14.43 -9.71
N MET A 93 -3.04 -13.23 -9.87
CA MET A 93 -4.42 -13.01 -10.30
C MET A 93 -4.52 -12.91 -11.83
N VAL A 94 -5.18 -13.89 -12.43
CA VAL A 94 -5.41 -13.95 -13.89
C VAL A 94 -6.59 -13.06 -14.27
N ARG A 95 -6.43 -12.27 -15.35
CA ARG A 95 -7.53 -11.50 -15.94
C ARG A 95 -8.05 -12.20 -17.17
N LYS A 96 -9.32 -11.98 -17.50
CA LYS A 96 -9.96 -12.54 -18.71
C LYS A 96 -9.19 -12.23 -20.01
N ARG A 97 -8.49 -11.09 -20.07
CA ARG A 97 -7.72 -10.64 -21.24
C ARG A 97 -6.35 -11.31 -21.40
N ASP A 98 -5.91 -12.12 -20.43
CA ASP A 98 -4.56 -12.69 -20.41
C ASP A 98 -4.46 -14.03 -21.21
N GLY A 99 -5.54 -14.44 -21.89
CA GLY A 99 -5.59 -15.57 -22.82
C GLY A 99 -6.25 -16.85 -22.27
N ILE A 100 -6.89 -17.63 -23.15
CA ILE A 100 -7.68 -18.85 -22.82
C ILE A 100 -6.84 -19.92 -22.10
N ARG A 101 -5.54 -20.05 -22.43
CA ARG A 101 -4.64 -21.04 -21.80
C ARG A 101 -4.38 -20.76 -20.30
N LYS A 102 -4.68 -19.54 -19.81
CA LYS A 102 -4.56 -19.16 -18.39
C LYS A 102 -5.85 -19.39 -17.57
N VAL A 103 -6.94 -19.87 -18.19
CA VAL A 103 -8.22 -20.10 -17.51
C VAL A 103 -8.15 -21.25 -16.50
N LEU A 104 -7.43 -22.35 -16.81
CA LEU A 104 -7.19 -23.45 -15.86
C LEU A 104 -6.40 -22.99 -14.61
N ARG A 105 -5.38 -22.14 -14.80
CA ARG A 105 -4.61 -21.53 -13.70
C ARG A 105 -5.45 -20.59 -12.81
N ASN A 106 -6.56 -20.09 -13.34
CA ASN A 106 -7.44 -19.21 -12.58
C ASN A 106 -8.18 -19.98 -11.47
N TYR A 107 -8.59 -21.22 -11.74
CA TYR A 107 -9.19 -22.09 -10.72
C TYR A 107 -8.18 -22.45 -9.62
N GLU A 108 -6.96 -22.86 -10.01
CA GLU A 108 -5.89 -23.14 -9.04
C GLU A 108 -5.58 -21.94 -8.12
N THR A 109 -5.64 -20.72 -8.66
CA THR A 109 -5.40 -19.50 -7.88
C THR A 109 -6.56 -19.24 -6.92
N ILE A 110 -7.81 -19.41 -7.37
CA ILE A 110 -8.98 -19.27 -6.50
C ILE A 110 -8.91 -20.29 -5.36
N ASP A 111 -8.57 -21.55 -5.64
CA ASP A 111 -8.43 -22.58 -4.62
C ASP A 111 -7.35 -22.22 -3.59
N GLN A 112 -6.21 -21.67 -4.03
CA GLN A 112 -5.17 -21.15 -3.12
C GLN A 112 -5.69 -20.01 -2.23
N VAL A 113 -6.53 -19.12 -2.77
CA VAL A 113 -7.13 -18.04 -1.99
C VAL A 113 -8.18 -18.58 -1.01
N VAL A 114 -8.98 -19.57 -1.42
CA VAL A 114 -9.93 -20.26 -0.54
C VAL A 114 -9.20 -20.95 0.61
N ASP A 115 -8.09 -21.63 0.34
CA ASP A 115 -7.25 -22.26 1.35
C ASP A 115 -6.67 -21.23 2.35
N VAL A 116 -6.21 -20.08 1.84
CA VAL A 116 -5.76 -18.95 2.68
C VAL A 116 -6.88 -18.44 3.60
N LEU A 117 -8.07 -18.20 3.05
CA LEU A 117 -9.22 -17.70 3.79
C LEU A 117 -9.72 -18.72 4.83
N SER A 118 -9.70 -20.01 4.49
CA SER A 118 -10.10 -21.09 5.39
C SER A 118 -9.18 -21.24 6.59
N ASN A 119 -7.89 -20.90 6.43
CA ASN A 119 -6.92 -20.86 7.52
C ASN A 119 -6.93 -19.52 8.30
N GLY A 120 -7.94 -18.67 8.09
CA GLY A 120 -8.11 -17.42 8.82
C GLY A 120 -7.10 -16.33 8.47
N VAL A 121 -6.36 -16.47 7.37
CA VAL A 121 -5.42 -15.45 6.91
C VAL A 121 -6.14 -14.48 5.96
N PRO A 122 -6.14 -13.16 6.22
CA PRO A 122 -6.77 -12.20 5.33
C PRO A 122 -6.15 -12.19 3.93
N PHE A 123 -7.00 -12.07 2.91
CA PHE A 123 -6.61 -11.90 1.52
C PHE A 123 -6.90 -10.46 1.06
N CYS A 124 -5.90 -9.73 0.58
CA CYS A 124 -6.05 -8.39 0.06
C CYS A 124 -6.00 -8.40 -1.47
N MET A 125 -7.00 -7.78 -2.11
CA MET A 125 -7.00 -7.60 -3.55
C MET A 125 -7.52 -6.23 -3.99
N PHE A 126 -6.79 -5.62 -4.92
CA PHE A 126 -7.18 -4.38 -5.58
C PHE A 126 -8.21 -4.69 -6.68
N ALA A 127 -9.50 -4.67 -6.31
CA ALA A 127 -10.58 -5.18 -7.14
C ALA A 127 -10.83 -4.37 -8.43
N GLU A 128 -10.33 -3.13 -8.48
CA GLU A 128 -10.25 -2.28 -9.68
C GLU A 128 -9.39 -2.90 -10.79
N GLY A 129 -8.37 -3.69 -10.40
CA GLY A 129 -7.46 -4.33 -11.34
C GLY A 129 -6.58 -3.35 -12.11
N ARG A 130 -6.59 -2.06 -11.86
CA ARG A 130 -5.59 -1.11 -12.39
C ARG A 130 -5.35 -0.08 -11.31
N HIS A 131 -4.19 0.54 -11.31
CA HIS A 131 -3.93 1.69 -10.47
C HIS A 131 -4.23 2.96 -11.24
N ARG A 132 -4.67 3.99 -10.52
CA ARG A 132 -4.81 5.35 -11.04
C ARG A 132 -4.59 6.37 -9.93
N THR A 133 -3.68 7.31 -10.18
CA THR A 133 -3.36 8.42 -9.28
C THR A 133 -4.41 9.52 -9.41
N MET A 134 -5.64 9.25 -9.02
CA MET A 134 -6.76 10.19 -9.04
C MET A 134 -7.60 10.02 -7.78
N HIS A 135 -8.27 11.08 -7.35
CA HIS A 135 -9.23 11.06 -6.25
C HIS A 135 -10.57 10.49 -6.71
N SER A 136 -10.56 9.30 -7.32
CA SER A 136 -11.75 8.63 -7.84
C SER A 136 -11.60 7.12 -7.75
N THR A 137 -12.67 6.39 -8.09
CA THR A 137 -12.70 4.92 -8.08
C THR A 137 -12.85 4.38 -9.49
N LEU A 138 -12.16 3.30 -9.81
CA LEU A 138 -12.37 2.57 -11.05
C LEU A 138 -13.50 1.53 -10.92
N PRO A 139 -14.07 1.05 -12.04
CA PRO A 139 -15.03 -0.05 -12.00
C PRO A 139 -14.45 -1.31 -11.34
N ILE A 140 -15.23 -1.92 -10.45
CA ILE A 140 -14.81 -3.14 -9.73
C ILE A 140 -15.08 -4.39 -10.57
N ASN A 141 -14.03 -5.18 -10.78
CA ASN A 141 -14.10 -6.43 -11.53
C ASN A 141 -14.88 -7.53 -10.79
N LYS A 142 -15.51 -8.44 -11.53
CA LYS A 142 -16.26 -9.59 -10.96
C LYS A 142 -15.37 -10.59 -10.18
N GLY A 143 -14.05 -10.53 -10.35
CA GLY A 143 -13.10 -11.49 -9.77
C GLY A 143 -13.18 -11.58 -8.24
N ILE A 144 -13.34 -10.46 -7.55
CA ILE A 144 -13.45 -10.45 -6.08
C ILE A 144 -14.69 -11.21 -5.58
N PHE A 145 -15.82 -11.02 -6.25
CA PHE A 145 -17.07 -11.67 -5.85
C PHE A 145 -17.04 -13.17 -6.16
N ARG A 146 -16.38 -13.58 -7.26
CA ARG A 146 -16.16 -15.00 -7.56
C ARG A 146 -15.32 -15.70 -6.50
N ILE A 147 -14.26 -15.05 -6.02
CA ILE A 147 -13.43 -15.57 -4.92
C ILE A 147 -14.26 -15.67 -3.64
N ALA A 148 -15.04 -14.63 -3.32
CA ALA A 148 -15.86 -14.62 -2.13
C ALA A 148 -16.95 -15.73 -2.16
N MET A 149 -17.58 -15.96 -3.32
CA MET A 149 -18.53 -17.07 -3.52
C MET A 149 -17.86 -18.43 -3.43
N ALA A 150 -16.70 -18.60 -4.07
CA ALA A 150 -15.95 -19.86 -3.99
C ALA A 150 -15.56 -20.19 -2.54
N ALA A 151 -15.10 -19.19 -1.78
CA ALA A 151 -14.80 -19.34 -0.37
C ALA A 151 -16.06 -19.64 0.45
N HIS A 152 -17.19 -18.97 0.17
CA HIS A 152 -18.44 -19.21 0.88
C HIS A 152 -18.92 -20.66 0.70
N ASN A 153 -18.89 -21.15 -0.54
CA ASN A 153 -19.27 -22.53 -0.87
C ASN A 153 -18.32 -23.55 -0.24
N ALA A 154 -17.01 -23.29 -0.25
CA ALA A 154 -16.02 -24.20 0.31
C ALA A 154 -16.04 -24.27 1.84
N LEU A 155 -16.39 -23.16 2.50
CA LEU A 155 -16.50 -23.08 3.95
C LEU A 155 -17.78 -23.69 4.50
N ASP A 156 -18.82 -23.83 3.66
CA ASP A 156 -20.05 -24.56 3.98
C ASP A 156 -20.66 -24.17 5.34
N GLY A 157 -20.80 -22.86 5.56
CA GLY A 157 -21.38 -22.31 6.79
C GLY A 157 -20.48 -22.36 8.04
N LYS A 158 -19.28 -22.98 7.98
CA LYS A 158 -18.34 -23.01 9.12
C LYS A 158 -17.81 -21.64 9.49
N LYS A 159 -17.67 -20.75 8.51
CA LYS A 159 -17.16 -19.39 8.68
C LYS A 159 -17.81 -18.47 7.64
N ASP A 160 -18.29 -17.31 8.07
CA ASP A 160 -18.82 -16.30 7.15
C ASP A 160 -17.67 -15.66 6.35
N VAL A 161 -17.92 -15.40 5.06
CA VAL A 161 -17.00 -14.69 4.17
C VAL A 161 -17.41 -13.23 4.12
N VAL A 162 -16.46 -12.33 4.39
CA VAL A 162 -16.70 -10.88 4.39
C VAL A 162 -15.74 -10.16 3.46
N ILE A 163 -16.24 -9.10 2.82
CA ILE A 163 -15.42 -8.13 2.09
C ILE A 163 -15.35 -6.85 2.90
N VAL A 164 -14.15 -6.45 3.31
CA VAL A 164 -13.90 -5.18 4.02
C VAL A 164 -13.48 -4.13 2.99
N PRO A 165 -14.34 -3.14 2.65
CA PRO A 165 -13.93 -2.01 1.82
C PRO A 165 -12.78 -1.26 2.49
N ALA A 166 -11.84 -0.71 1.73
CA ALA A 166 -10.83 0.17 2.29
C ALA A 166 -10.60 1.39 1.39
N GLY A 167 -10.37 2.54 2.01
CA GLY A 167 -9.95 3.76 1.34
C GLY A 167 -8.51 4.08 1.68
N ILE A 168 -7.66 4.20 0.67
CA ILE A 168 -6.27 4.61 0.76
C ILE A 168 -6.13 5.98 0.14
N GLU A 169 -5.51 6.89 0.89
CA GLU A 169 -5.26 8.25 0.47
C GLU A 169 -3.84 8.66 0.79
N TYR A 170 -3.32 9.54 -0.05
CA TYR A 170 -1.99 10.11 0.08
C TYR A 170 -2.08 11.63 0.03
N GLY A 171 -1.15 12.29 0.70
CA GLY A 171 -1.02 13.74 0.53
C GLY A 171 -0.53 14.11 -0.84
N ASP A 172 0.45 13.36 -1.32
CA ASP A 172 1.01 13.52 -2.64
C ASP A 172 1.45 12.15 -3.15
N TYR A 173 1.00 11.80 -4.35
CA TYR A 173 1.27 10.49 -4.95
C TYR A 173 2.71 10.34 -5.46
N PHE A 174 3.42 11.46 -5.68
CA PHE A 174 4.71 11.52 -6.38
C PHE A 174 5.87 11.95 -5.47
N HIS A 175 5.56 12.55 -4.33
CA HIS A 175 6.53 12.97 -3.34
C HIS A 175 6.72 11.93 -2.24
N PHE A 176 7.95 11.42 -2.15
CA PHE A 176 8.36 10.53 -1.09
C PHE A 176 8.28 11.27 0.26
N ARG A 177 7.92 10.57 1.33
CA ARG A 177 7.65 11.17 2.65
C ARG A 177 6.48 12.15 2.73
N SER A 178 5.50 12.01 1.85
CA SER A 178 4.16 12.53 2.11
C SER A 178 3.47 11.78 3.26
N TRP A 179 2.21 12.10 3.55
CA TRP A 179 1.37 11.33 4.46
C TRP A 179 0.58 10.24 3.72
N SER A 180 0.20 9.18 4.46
CA SER A 180 -0.78 8.18 4.01
C SER A 180 -1.87 7.98 5.05
N ARG A 181 -3.10 7.77 4.58
CA ARG A 181 -4.27 7.44 5.40
C ARG A 181 -4.95 6.21 4.83
N LEU A 182 -5.18 5.22 5.68
CA LEU A 182 -5.93 4.01 5.37
C LEU A 182 -7.16 3.94 6.29
N ARG A 183 -8.34 3.82 5.70
CA ARG A 183 -9.61 3.72 6.44
C ARG A 183 -10.32 2.43 6.07
N PHE A 184 -10.63 1.60 7.05
CA PHE A 184 -11.36 0.35 6.84
C PHE A 184 -12.88 0.51 6.94
N GLY A 185 -13.54 -0.28 6.11
CA GLY A 185 -14.96 -0.49 5.86
C GLY A 185 -15.73 -1.19 6.94
N LYS A 186 -17.01 -0.86 7.14
CA LYS A 186 -17.92 -1.88 7.71
C LYS A 186 -17.89 -3.11 6.78
N PRO A 187 -17.71 -4.33 7.30
CA PRO A 187 -17.61 -5.52 6.49
C PRO A 187 -18.92 -5.80 5.75
N ILE A 188 -18.82 -6.18 4.48
CA ILE A 188 -19.91 -6.66 3.66
C ILE A 188 -19.94 -8.18 3.80
N ASN A 189 -20.91 -8.71 4.53
CA ASN A 189 -21.05 -10.16 4.72
C ASN A 189 -21.65 -10.79 3.46
N VAL A 190 -20.80 -11.51 2.71
CA VAL A 190 -21.17 -12.18 1.47
C VAL A 190 -22.04 -13.40 1.77
N SER A 191 -21.70 -14.15 2.81
CA SER A 191 -22.47 -15.33 3.23
C SER A 191 -23.89 -14.95 3.66
N ALA A 192 -24.06 -13.86 4.41
CA ALA A 192 -25.37 -13.33 4.74
C ALA A 192 -26.12 -12.84 3.49
N ALA A 193 -25.47 -12.13 2.57
CA ALA A 193 -26.10 -11.68 1.33
C ALA A 193 -26.63 -12.84 0.48
N VAL A 194 -25.91 -13.98 0.42
CA VAL A 194 -26.38 -15.21 -0.24
C VAL A 194 -27.61 -15.79 0.47
N ARG A 195 -27.57 -15.91 1.80
CA ARG A 195 -28.69 -16.47 2.59
C ARG A 195 -29.96 -15.61 2.53
N GLU A 196 -29.80 -14.29 2.56
CA GLU A 196 -30.91 -13.31 2.57
C GLU A 196 -31.54 -13.11 1.20
N ASN A 197 -30.86 -13.51 0.11
CA ASN A 197 -31.30 -13.27 -1.25
C ASN A 197 -31.21 -14.56 -2.11
N PRO A 198 -31.91 -15.65 -1.72
CA PRO A 198 -31.78 -16.96 -2.36
C PRO A 198 -32.25 -16.96 -3.83
N ASP A 199 -33.15 -16.04 -4.20
CA ASP A 199 -33.75 -15.97 -5.54
C ASP A 199 -32.92 -15.14 -6.53
N LEU A 200 -31.87 -14.43 -6.07
CA LEU A 200 -31.04 -13.62 -6.97
C LEU A 200 -30.11 -14.50 -7.81
N SER A 201 -30.04 -14.20 -9.11
CA SER A 201 -28.98 -14.76 -9.96
C SER A 201 -27.60 -14.30 -9.51
N GLU A 202 -26.54 -15.03 -9.88
CA GLU A 202 -25.15 -14.63 -9.59
C GLU A 202 -24.86 -13.19 -10.08
N ILE A 203 -25.43 -12.81 -11.23
CA ILE A 203 -25.21 -11.50 -11.83
C ILE A 203 -25.81 -10.40 -10.95
N GLU A 204 -27.02 -10.59 -10.45
CA GLU A 204 -27.72 -9.63 -9.59
C GLU A 204 -27.06 -9.54 -8.22
N LEU A 205 -26.69 -10.68 -7.62
CA LEU A 205 -25.96 -10.70 -6.36
C LEU A 205 -24.62 -9.95 -6.48
N PHE A 206 -23.89 -10.15 -7.59
CA PHE A 206 -22.64 -9.42 -7.83
C PHE A 206 -22.86 -7.94 -8.08
N ALA A 207 -23.98 -7.54 -8.67
CA ALA A 207 -24.33 -6.13 -8.81
C ALA A 207 -24.60 -5.49 -7.44
N LEU A 208 -25.34 -6.17 -6.57
CA LEU A 208 -25.60 -5.75 -5.19
C LEU A 208 -24.29 -5.59 -4.39
N LEU A 209 -23.46 -6.62 -4.38
CA LEU A 209 -22.17 -6.60 -3.68
C LEU A 209 -21.23 -5.53 -4.24
N ARG A 210 -21.23 -5.33 -5.57
CA ARG A 210 -20.46 -4.26 -6.23
C ARG A 210 -20.91 -2.88 -5.77
N ALA A 211 -22.21 -2.62 -5.72
CA ALA A 211 -22.75 -1.34 -5.28
C ALA A 211 -22.36 -1.04 -3.82
N ARG A 212 -22.51 -2.03 -2.93
CA ARG A 212 -22.09 -1.94 -1.51
C ARG A 212 -20.59 -1.67 -1.38
N LEU A 213 -19.77 -2.37 -2.16
CA LEU A 213 -18.32 -2.22 -2.11
C LEU A 213 -17.85 -0.85 -2.63
N LEU A 214 -18.39 -0.38 -3.76
CA LEU A 214 -18.09 0.94 -4.29
C LEU A 214 -18.48 2.05 -3.30
N ALA A 215 -19.69 1.98 -2.73
CA ALA A 215 -20.12 2.94 -1.71
C ALA A 215 -19.22 2.90 -0.46
N GLY A 216 -18.80 1.70 -0.05
CA GLY A 216 -17.88 1.49 1.05
C GLY A 216 -16.50 2.14 0.81
N ILE A 217 -15.94 2.00 -0.38
CA ILE A 217 -14.65 2.62 -0.74
C ILE A 217 -14.80 4.14 -0.88
N ARG A 218 -15.82 4.61 -1.62
CA ARG A 218 -16.03 6.06 -1.89
C ARG A 218 -16.24 6.88 -0.63
N SER A 219 -16.92 6.35 0.37
CA SER A 219 -17.10 7.01 1.67
C SER A 219 -15.81 7.10 2.51
N ARG A 220 -14.71 6.49 2.06
CA ARG A 220 -13.41 6.41 2.76
C ARG A 220 -12.26 7.07 2.01
N ILE A 221 -12.58 7.74 0.90
CA ILE A 221 -11.64 8.60 0.18
C ILE A 221 -12.33 9.94 -0.08
N VAL A 222 -11.56 10.98 -0.36
CA VAL A 222 -12.08 12.12 -1.12
C VAL A 222 -12.36 11.60 -2.52
N TYR A 223 -13.64 11.50 -2.81
CA TYR A 223 -14.15 11.00 -4.07
C TYR A 223 -14.64 12.17 -4.92
N ILE A 224 -14.05 12.29 -6.09
CA ILE A 224 -14.47 13.16 -7.18
C ILE A 224 -14.89 12.25 -8.33
N PRO A 225 -16.10 12.45 -8.87
CA PRO A 225 -16.53 11.77 -10.09
C PRO A 225 -15.49 11.89 -11.21
N ASP A 226 -15.30 10.80 -11.94
CA ASP A 226 -14.39 10.75 -13.08
C ASP A 226 -15.17 11.13 -14.34
N ASP A 227 -15.50 12.41 -14.44
CA ASP A 227 -16.23 13.03 -15.53
C ASP A 227 -15.47 14.25 -16.08
N GLU A 228 -16.09 14.97 -17.02
CA GLU A 228 -15.49 16.14 -17.68
C GLU A 228 -15.14 17.27 -16.69
N ASP A 229 -15.79 17.29 -15.53
CA ASP A 229 -15.62 18.29 -14.47
C ASP A 229 -14.62 17.85 -13.38
N TYR A 230 -13.89 16.75 -13.58
CA TYR A 230 -12.92 16.27 -12.59
C TYR A 230 -11.88 17.33 -12.23
N GLU A 231 -11.22 17.94 -13.22
CA GLU A 231 -10.12 18.90 -12.97
C GLU A 231 -10.62 20.17 -12.26
N PRO A 232 -11.70 20.84 -12.73
CA PRO A 232 -12.29 21.96 -11.99
C PRO A 232 -12.73 21.61 -10.57
N SER A 233 -13.30 20.40 -10.38
CA SER A 233 -13.74 19.92 -9.07
C SER A 233 -12.56 19.68 -8.13
N TRP A 234 -11.46 19.14 -8.65
CA TRP A 234 -10.23 18.94 -7.90
C TRP A 234 -9.58 20.27 -7.52
N GLU A 235 -9.48 21.22 -8.44
CA GLU A 235 -8.96 22.56 -8.14
C GLU A 235 -9.84 23.32 -7.13
N ALA A 236 -11.16 23.19 -7.22
CA ALA A 236 -12.09 23.77 -6.26
C ALA A 236 -11.94 23.13 -4.87
N PHE A 237 -11.77 21.80 -4.82
CA PHE A 237 -11.43 21.07 -3.61
C PHE A 237 -10.12 21.61 -3.03
N GLU A 238 -9.02 21.60 -3.78
CA GLU A 238 -7.72 22.09 -3.31
C GLU A 238 -7.77 23.53 -2.80
N ARG A 239 -8.48 24.45 -3.48
CA ARG A 239 -8.66 25.84 -3.02
C ARG A 239 -9.44 25.96 -1.71
N ARG A 240 -10.57 25.25 -1.58
CA ARG A 240 -11.35 25.23 -0.33
C ARG A 240 -10.55 24.62 0.81
N PHE A 241 -9.78 23.59 0.49
CA PHE A 241 -8.95 22.88 1.43
C PHE A 241 -7.60 23.53 1.67
N THR A 242 -7.18 24.58 0.95
CA THR A 242 -6.00 25.43 1.25
C THR A 242 -6.35 26.71 2.04
N THR A 243 -7.63 27.10 2.09
CA THR A 243 -8.11 28.32 2.76
C THR A 243 -8.76 28.12 4.14
N ARG A 244 -9.44 27.00 4.40
CA ARG A 244 -10.15 26.76 5.69
C ARG A 244 -9.25 26.26 6.83
N GLU A 245 -9.30 26.91 8.00
CA GLU A 245 -8.76 26.37 9.26
C GLU A 245 -9.85 25.50 9.93
N GLY A 246 -9.70 24.18 9.92
CA GLY A 246 -10.67 23.27 10.55
C GLY A 246 -10.10 21.87 10.78
N HIS A 247 -10.69 21.11 11.70
CA HIS A 247 -10.19 19.80 12.16
C HIS A 247 -9.98 18.76 11.03
N ASP A 248 -10.80 18.78 9.96
CA ASP A 248 -10.63 17.89 8.79
C ASP A 248 -9.56 18.35 7.79
N ALA A 249 -9.19 19.64 7.79
CA ALA A 249 -8.09 20.14 6.95
C ALA A 249 -6.72 19.61 7.39
N SER A 250 -6.62 19.08 8.62
CA SER A 250 -5.40 18.46 9.17
C SER A 250 -5.01 17.15 8.47
N ALA A 251 -5.93 16.53 7.72
CA ALA A 251 -5.66 15.31 6.99
C ALA A 251 -5.01 15.54 5.63
N TYR A 252 -5.33 16.64 4.92
CA TYR A 252 -4.82 16.92 3.57
C TYR A 252 -3.67 17.93 3.52
N ARG A 253 -3.63 18.91 4.43
CA ARG A 253 -2.52 19.88 4.45
C ARG A 253 -1.32 19.34 5.22
N ASP A 254 -0.26 19.06 4.48
CA ASP A 254 1.13 19.09 4.93
C ASP A 254 1.38 18.50 6.32
N ALA A 255 1.05 17.22 6.51
CA ALA A 255 1.75 16.24 7.33
C ALA A 255 2.72 16.76 8.43
N GLY A 256 2.36 17.72 9.26
CA GLY A 256 3.24 18.31 10.27
C GLY A 256 4.39 19.21 9.77
N LEU A 257 4.30 19.88 8.62
CA LEU A 257 5.21 20.99 8.27
C LEU A 257 4.65 22.34 8.78
N PRO A 258 5.50 23.31 9.20
CA PRO A 258 5.02 24.61 9.69
C PRO A 258 4.12 25.35 8.70
N ARG A 259 3.06 25.98 9.22
CA ARG A 259 2.02 26.66 8.42
C ARG A 259 2.55 27.86 7.65
N ARG A 260 3.46 28.64 8.25
CA ARG A 260 3.93 29.90 7.64
C ARG A 260 5.23 29.68 6.88
N ARG A 261 5.34 30.27 5.69
CA ARG A 261 6.55 30.15 4.83
C ARG A 261 7.84 30.55 5.56
N TRP A 262 7.79 31.57 6.42
CA TRP A 262 8.96 31.97 7.22
C TRP A 262 9.35 30.92 8.26
N GLN A 263 8.39 30.22 8.88
CA GLN A 263 8.67 29.13 9.82
C GLN A 263 9.33 27.96 9.10
N ARG A 264 8.92 27.65 7.86
CA ARG A 264 9.58 26.63 7.04
C ARG A 264 11.02 27.00 6.73
N LYS A 265 11.26 28.24 6.28
CA LYS A 265 12.60 28.75 6.00
C LYS A 265 13.48 28.74 7.25
N LEU A 266 12.95 29.17 8.40
CA LEU A 266 13.66 29.14 9.68
C LEU A 266 14.01 27.71 10.10
N LEU A 267 13.05 26.79 10.04
CA LEU A 267 13.27 25.37 10.35
C LEU A 267 14.31 24.76 9.40
N ALA A 268 14.26 25.09 8.10
CA ALA A 268 15.20 24.60 7.11
C ALA A 268 16.62 25.11 7.37
N ALA A 269 16.76 26.36 7.81
CA ALA A 269 18.04 26.96 8.20
C ALA A 269 18.60 26.30 9.47
N LEU A 270 17.78 26.16 10.52
CA LEU A 270 18.20 25.53 11.78
C LEU A 270 18.56 24.05 11.61
N ALA A 271 17.82 23.32 10.77
CA ALA A 271 18.08 21.91 10.47
C ALA A 271 19.18 21.70 9.43
N SER A 272 19.80 22.76 8.90
CA SER A 272 20.77 22.65 7.80
C SER A 272 22.00 21.79 8.13
N PRO A 273 22.59 21.80 9.35
CA PRO A 273 23.73 20.91 9.64
C PRO A 273 23.34 19.44 9.62
N LEU A 274 22.17 19.12 10.18
CA LEU A 274 21.59 17.77 10.16
C LEU A 274 21.27 17.32 8.73
N PHE A 275 20.76 18.25 7.91
CA PHE A 275 20.50 17.99 6.49
C PHE A 275 21.77 17.70 5.72
N VAL A 276 22.83 18.50 5.89
CA VAL A 276 24.11 18.26 5.19
C VAL A 276 24.66 16.89 5.54
N ALA A 277 24.65 16.50 6.82
CA ALA A 277 25.05 15.17 7.23
C ALA A 277 24.16 14.07 6.60
N ALA A 278 22.84 14.24 6.64
CA ALA A 278 21.90 13.28 6.04
C ALA A 278 22.08 13.15 4.52
N ALA A 279 22.29 14.28 3.84
CA ALA A 279 22.52 14.38 2.40
C ALA A 279 23.80 13.66 2.01
N LEU A 280 24.91 13.87 2.71
CA LEU A 280 26.17 13.18 2.45
C LEU A 280 26.02 11.66 2.55
N MET A 281 25.35 11.19 3.60
CA MET A 281 25.15 9.75 3.81
C MET A 281 24.15 9.12 2.82
N SER A 282 23.17 9.90 2.38
CA SER A 282 22.08 9.44 1.52
C SER A 282 22.29 9.70 0.04
N ALA A 283 23.27 10.53 -0.34
CA ALA A 283 23.48 10.96 -1.73
C ALA A 283 23.59 9.79 -2.72
N PRO A 284 24.33 8.70 -2.44
CA PRO A 284 24.39 7.56 -3.36
C PRO A 284 23.02 6.89 -3.55
N MET A 285 22.27 6.70 -2.47
CA MET A 285 20.93 6.10 -2.52
C MET A 285 19.94 7.03 -3.24
N TRP A 286 19.98 8.32 -2.93
CA TRP A 286 19.12 9.31 -3.57
C TRP A 286 19.41 9.40 -5.07
N GLY A 287 20.67 9.52 -5.47
CA GLY A 287 21.08 9.55 -6.88
C GLY A 287 20.64 8.31 -7.65
N LEU A 288 20.82 7.11 -7.06
CA LEU A 288 20.32 5.87 -7.64
C LEU A 288 18.79 5.88 -7.79
N SER A 289 18.07 6.39 -6.79
CA SER A 289 16.60 6.44 -6.81
C SER A 289 16.06 7.39 -7.88
N GLU A 290 16.66 8.58 -8.05
CA GLU A 290 16.25 9.53 -9.09
C GLU A 290 16.66 9.03 -10.48
N TRP A 291 17.84 8.42 -10.62
CA TRP A 291 18.23 7.76 -11.87
C TRP A 291 17.23 6.67 -12.28
N LEU A 292 16.81 5.80 -11.36
CA LEU A 292 15.78 4.80 -11.64
C LEU A 292 14.46 5.46 -12.04
N CYS A 293 14.03 6.49 -11.31
CA CYS A 293 12.78 7.22 -11.57
C CYS A 293 12.74 7.90 -12.94
N HIS A 294 13.88 8.41 -13.42
CA HIS A 294 13.95 9.14 -14.69
C HIS A 294 14.34 8.25 -15.88
N CYS A 295 15.17 7.23 -15.68
CA CYS A 295 15.70 6.41 -16.78
C CYS A 295 14.99 5.07 -16.96
N LYS A 296 14.39 4.49 -15.92
CA LYS A 296 13.81 3.13 -15.97
C LYS A 296 12.31 3.09 -15.71
N VAL A 297 11.78 4.02 -14.92
CA VAL A 297 10.36 4.03 -14.53
C VAL A 297 9.58 5.00 -15.42
N LYS A 298 8.87 4.44 -16.42
CA LYS A 298 8.05 5.22 -17.36
C LYS A 298 6.77 5.76 -16.72
N ASP A 299 6.10 4.93 -15.93
CA ASP A 299 4.86 5.29 -15.26
C ASP A 299 5.17 5.99 -13.92
N ILE A 300 4.74 7.25 -13.82
CA ILE A 300 4.97 8.11 -12.66
C ILE A 300 4.44 7.52 -11.35
N ALA A 301 3.38 6.71 -11.40
CA ALA A 301 2.79 6.04 -10.23
C ALA A 301 3.73 5.00 -9.59
N PHE A 302 4.77 4.54 -10.31
CA PHE A 302 5.78 3.62 -9.79
C PHE A 302 7.02 4.32 -9.21
N ARG A 303 7.14 5.64 -9.29
CA ARG A 303 8.35 6.34 -8.81
C ARG A 303 8.53 6.20 -7.29
N ASN A 304 7.45 6.31 -6.51
CA ASN A 304 7.53 6.08 -5.08
C ASN A 304 7.84 4.61 -4.72
N THR A 305 7.34 3.66 -5.51
CA THR A 305 7.74 2.25 -5.43
C THR A 305 9.23 2.05 -5.71
N ALA A 306 9.81 2.75 -6.69
CA ALA A 306 11.24 2.69 -6.98
C ALA A 306 12.09 3.29 -5.85
N ARG A 307 11.74 4.48 -5.35
CA ARG A 307 12.39 5.10 -4.18
C ARG A 307 12.30 4.21 -2.94
N TYR A 308 11.16 3.54 -2.74
CA TYR A 308 10.99 2.54 -1.69
C TYR A 308 11.92 1.34 -1.90
N GLY A 309 12.01 0.80 -3.12
CA GLY A 309 12.91 -0.32 -3.44
C GLY A 309 14.37 0.00 -3.16
N VAL A 310 14.81 1.20 -3.56
CA VAL A 310 16.17 1.69 -3.24
C VAL A 310 16.37 1.83 -1.74
N LYS A 311 15.37 2.32 -1.00
CA LYS A 311 15.44 2.36 0.45
C LYS A 311 15.54 0.96 1.06
N LEU A 312 14.68 0.03 0.65
CA LEU A 312 14.60 -1.32 1.19
C LEU A 312 15.89 -2.13 0.95
N ILE A 313 16.52 -1.99 -0.20
CA ILE A 313 17.75 -2.73 -0.52
C ILE A 313 18.98 -1.92 -0.12
N GLY A 314 18.99 -0.64 -0.48
CA GLY A 314 20.11 0.26 -0.26
C GLY A 314 20.43 0.50 1.21
N THR A 315 19.43 0.51 2.10
CA THR A 315 19.71 0.67 3.54
C THR A 315 20.57 -0.48 4.08
N ILE A 316 20.42 -1.71 3.58
CA ILE A 316 21.29 -2.83 3.99
C ILE A 316 22.66 -2.68 3.33
N LEU A 317 22.71 -2.54 2.00
CA LEU A 317 23.96 -2.55 1.24
C LEU A 317 24.87 -1.36 1.59
N PHE A 318 24.33 -0.14 1.57
CA PHE A 318 25.09 1.05 1.95
C PHE A 318 25.31 1.13 3.45
N GLY A 319 24.46 0.51 4.28
CA GLY A 319 24.68 0.40 5.72
C GLY A 319 25.95 -0.39 6.05
N ILE A 320 26.22 -1.48 5.33
CA ILE A 320 27.46 -2.25 5.48
C ILE A 320 28.68 -1.41 5.08
N ILE A 321 28.59 -0.67 3.97
CA ILE A 321 29.67 0.23 3.51
C ILE A 321 29.93 1.32 4.54
N TRP A 322 28.89 2.00 5.03
CA TRP A 322 29.01 3.02 6.05
C TRP A 322 29.53 2.47 7.37
N ALA A 323 29.14 1.26 7.76
CA ALA A 323 29.72 0.60 8.93
C ALA A 323 31.24 0.42 8.76
N ALA A 324 31.69 -0.13 7.63
CA ALA A 324 33.12 -0.31 7.38
C ALA A 324 33.89 1.02 7.42
N VAL A 325 33.37 2.06 6.75
CA VAL A 325 33.99 3.40 6.73
C VAL A 325 34.03 4.02 8.12
N LEU A 326 32.90 4.05 8.82
CA LEU A 326 32.79 4.72 10.12
C LEU A 326 33.64 4.03 11.20
N PHE A 327 33.63 2.69 11.28
CA PHE A 327 34.43 1.94 12.25
C PHE A 327 35.93 1.92 11.94
N SER A 328 36.34 2.28 10.71
CA SER A 328 37.75 2.45 10.34
C SER A 328 38.29 3.85 10.69
N LEU A 329 37.41 4.85 10.75
CA LEU A 329 37.81 6.26 10.87
C LEU A 329 37.49 6.88 12.23
N LEU A 330 36.55 6.30 12.98
CA LEU A 330 36.04 6.88 14.23
C LEU A 330 36.12 5.87 15.38
N PRO A 331 36.20 6.34 16.64
CA PRO A 331 35.98 5.50 17.80
C PRO A 331 34.63 4.76 17.73
N TRP A 332 34.56 3.55 18.27
CA TRP A 332 33.41 2.66 18.14
C TRP A 332 32.07 3.31 18.51
N TRP A 333 32.03 4.18 19.52
CA TRP A 333 30.80 4.86 19.96
C TRP A 333 30.32 5.90 18.93
N ALA A 334 31.25 6.64 18.32
CA ALA A 334 30.96 7.63 17.29
C ALA A 334 30.55 6.94 15.98
N ALA A 335 31.24 5.85 15.63
CA ALA A 335 30.89 5.03 14.48
C ALA A 335 29.48 4.43 14.63
N THR A 336 29.14 3.94 15.82
CA THR A 336 27.79 3.42 16.13
C THR A 336 26.73 4.52 16.00
N ALA A 337 26.98 5.71 16.56
CA ALA A 337 26.05 6.84 16.44
C ALA A 337 25.84 7.26 14.97
N GLY A 338 26.92 7.33 14.18
CA GLY A 338 26.85 7.62 12.75
C GLY A 338 26.07 6.56 11.97
N LEU A 339 26.25 5.28 12.30
CA LEU A 339 25.52 4.18 11.66
C LEU A 339 24.02 4.20 12.03
N LEU A 340 23.68 4.49 13.29
CA LEU A 340 22.28 4.69 13.70
C LEU A 340 21.64 5.88 12.96
N PHE A 341 22.40 6.96 12.79
CA PHE A 341 21.95 8.12 12.02
C PHE A 341 21.74 7.79 10.54
N PHE A 342 22.61 6.97 9.93
CA PHE A 342 22.47 6.52 8.55
C PHE A 342 21.09 5.90 8.28
N PHE A 343 20.59 5.03 9.16
CA PHE A 343 19.28 4.40 8.99
C PHE A 343 18.13 5.42 8.87
N MET A 344 18.27 6.60 9.48
CA MET A 344 17.28 7.69 9.41
C MET A 344 17.62 8.74 8.35
N SER A 345 18.88 8.82 7.91
CA SER A 345 19.41 9.86 7.02
C SER A 345 18.60 10.01 5.73
N TYR A 346 18.26 8.88 5.06
CA TYR A 346 17.49 8.91 3.81
C TYR A 346 16.12 9.55 4.02
N SER A 347 15.51 9.30 5.18
CA SER A 347 14.21 9.88 5.53
C SER A 347 14.31 11.37 5.86
N ILE A 348 15.31 11.75 6.67
CA ILE A 348 15.58 13.15 7.02
C ILE A 348 15.87 13.98 5.77
N PHE A 349 16.62 13.43 4.83
CA PHE A 349 16.93 14.06 3.56
C PHE A 349 15.66 14.41 2.76
N TYR A 350 14.74 13.45 2.59
CA TYR A 350 13.47 13.71 1.90
C TYR A 350 12.54 14.66 2.69
N ASP A 351 12.54 14.61 4.02
CA ASP A 351 11.79 15.59 4.83
C ASP A 351 12.28 17.02 4.60
N TRP A 352 13.59 17.22 4.44
CA TRP A 352 14.16 18.53 4.13
C TRP A 352 13.84 18.97 2.71
N LEU A 353 13.93 18.07 1.71
CA LEU A 353 13.50 18.38 0.33
C LEU A 353 12.04 18.85 0.28
N ASN A 354 11.15 18.22 1.06
CA ASN A 354 9.75 18.61 1.18
C ASN A 354 9.55 19.93 1.94
N LEU A 355 10.49 20.33 2.81
CA LEU A 355 10.42 21.58 3.59
C LEU A 355 10.84 22.81 2.76
N VAL A 356 11.79 22.63 1.83
CA VAL A 356 12.37 23.70 1.01
C VAL A 356 11.57 23.98 -0.26
N ARG A 357 10.76 23.01 -0.70
CA ARG A 357 9.70 23.22 -1.69
C ARG A 357 8.58 24.05 -1.09
#